data_AF-A0A8S3ISD8-F1
#
_entry.id   AF-A0A8S3ISD8-F1
#
_cell.length_a   1.000
_cell.length_b   1.000
_cell.length_c   1.000
_cell.angle_alpha   90.00
_cell.angle_beta   90.00
_cell.angle_gamma   90.00
#
_symmetry.space_group_name_H-M   'P 1'
#
loop_
_entity.id
_entity.type
_entity.pdbx_description
1 polymer ?
#
loop_
_entity_poly.entity_id
_entity_poly.type
_entity_poly.pdbx_seq_one_letter_code
_entity_poly.pdbx_strand_id
1 'polypeptide(L)'
;LPNTQLLGCAFHFSQAIYRNIQGKGLQDAYQNLEVVRQVLRQIMALAFLPSDQITRVYYDVIKPQLNNVPAKPISLCHNLRDFFKYFESFWLRKTNQFCVFNQSTRTNNGLEGN
;
A
#
# COMPACT_ATOMS: atom_id res chain seq x y z
N LEU A 1 -8.41 21.99 -17.82
CA LEU A 1 -7.06 21.76 -18.39
C LEU A 1 -7.05 20.36 -19.01
N PRO A 2 -7.03 20.19 -20.34
CA PRO A 2 -7.34 18.89 -20.96
C PRO A 2 -6.13 17.95 -21.20
N ASN A 3 -4.93 18.21 -20.68
CA ASN A 3 -3.73 17.39 -20.93
C ASN A 3 -2.96 16.97 -19.67
N THR A 4 -3.61 16.89 -18.51
CA THR A 4 -2.95 16.36 -17.31
C THR A 4 -2.91 14.84 -17.40
N GLN A 5 -1.76 14.28 -17.79
CA GLN A 5 -1.48 12.86 -17.55
C GLN A 5 -1.39 12.66 -16.04
N LEU A 6 -2.36 11.95 -15.45
CA LEU A 6 -2.33 11.56 -14.05
C LEU A 6 -1.25 10.49 -13.87
N LEU A 7 -0.01 10.92 -13.64
CA LEU A 7 1.10 10.04 -13.29
C LEU A 7 0.94 9.63 -11.83
N GLY A 8 1.04 8.33 -11.56
CA GLY A 8 1.05 7.84 -10.18
C GLY A 8 2.26 8.38 -9.42
N CYS A 9 2.13 8.55 -8.11
CA CYS A 9 3.24 8.96 -7.25
C CYS A 9 3.41 7.98 -6.09
N ALA A 10 4.54 7.29 -6.05
CA ALA A 10 4.84 6.33 -4.98
C ALA A 10 4.93 7.00 -3.60
N PHE A 11 5.34 8.27 -3.53
CA PHE A 11 5.39 9.03 -2.28
C PHE A 11 4.00 9.28 -1.70
N HIS A 12 3.09 9.89 -2.47
CA HIS A 12 1.72 10.15 -2.00
C HIS A 12 0.95 8.86 -1.74
N PHE A 13 1.17 7.82 -2.55
CA PHE A 13 0.62 6.49 -2.29
C PHE A 13 1.11 5.93 -0.96
N SER A 14 2.42 5.90 -0.72
CA SER A 14 2.99 5.40 0.54
C SER A 14 2.51 6.22 1.74
N GLN A 15 2.40 7.54 1.59
CA GLN A 15 1.87 8.42 2.62
C GLN A 15 0.40 8.11 2.92
N ALA A 16 -0.44 7.89 1.90
CA ALA A 16 -1.85 7.53 2.07
C ALA A 16 -2.01 6.17 2.78
N ILE A 17 -1.20 5.17 2.40
CA ILE A 17 -1.16 3.88 3.08
C ILE A 17 -0.75 4.05 4.55
N TYR A 18 0.31 4.81 4.83
CA TYR A 18 0.78 5.04 6.20
C TYR A 18 -0.25 5.77 7.07
N ARG A 19 -0.91 6.80 6.53
CA ARG A 19 -2.01 7.49 7.24
C ARG A 19 -3.17 6.53 7.55
N ASN A 20 -3.49 5.61 6.64
CA ASN A 20 -4.52 4.60 6.89
C ASN A 20 -4.10 3.60 7.98
N ILE A 21 -2.83 3.18 8.01
CA ILE A 21 -2.25 2.34 9.07
C ILE A 21 -2.42 3.04 10.43
N GLN A 22 -2.06 4.32 10.52
CA GLN A 22 -2.21 5.10 11.75
C GLN A 22 -3.68 5.25 12.16
N GLY A 23 -4.55 5.66 11.23
CA GLY A 23 -5.98 5.86 11.50
C GLY A 23 -6.74 4.60 11.91
N LYS A 24 -6.21 3.41 11.60
CA LYS A 24 -6.79 2.12 12.02
C LYS A 24 -6.14 1.53 13.27
N GLY A 25 -5.25 2.26 13.95
CA GLY A 25 -4.55 1.77 15.14
C GLY A 25 -3.59 0.62 14.85
N LEU A 26 -3.12 0.48 13.60
CA LEU A 26 -2.12 -0.53 13.21
C LEU A 26 -0.68 -0.07 13.46
N GLN A 27 -0.47 1.15 13.98
CA GLN A 27 0.87 1.70 14.19
C GLN A 27 1.72 0.85 15.13
N ASP A 28 1.17 0.39 16.26
CA ASP A 28 1.88 -0.48 17.20
C ASP A 28 2.29 -1.80 16.53
N ALA A 29 1.35 -2.47 15.87
CA ALA A 29 1.61 -3.71 15.14
C ALA A 29 2.63 -3.51 14.01
N TYR A 30 2.60 -2.37 13.31
CA TYR A 30 3.59 -2.04 12.29
C TYR A 30 5.01 -1.85 12.86
N GLN A 31 5.15 -1.38 14.11
CA GLN A 31 6.45 -1.20 14.76
C GLN A 31 6.96 -2.52 15.38
N ASN A 32 6.07 -3.27 16.02
CA ASN A 32 6.44 -4.38 16.91
C ASN A 32 6.26 -5.78 16.31
N LEU A 33 5.45 -5.94 15.26
CA LEU A 33 5.19 -7.23 14.63
C LEU A 33 5.85 -7.31 13.25
N GLU A 34 6.93 -8.06 13.15
CA GLU A 34 7.75 -8.14 11.93
C GLU A 34 6.94 -8.53 10.69
N VAL A 35 6.10 -9.56 10.79
CA VAL A 35 5.27 -10.02 9.67
C VAL A 35 4.30 -8.92 9.21
N VAL A 36 3.67 -8.19 10.16
CA VAL A 36 2.75 -7.09 9.83
C VAL A 36 3.50 -5.95 9.16
N ARG A 37 4.66 -5.57 9.72
CA ARG A 37 5.55 -4.55 9.14
C ARG A 37 5.96 -4.90 7.71
N GLN A 38 6.40 -6.15 7.50
CA GLN A 38 6.82 -6.64 6.19
C GLN A 38 5.67 -6.56 5.19
N VAL A 39 4.50 -7.10 5.53
CA VAL A 39 3.32 -7.09 4.66
C VAL A 39 2.94 -5.65 4.29
N LEU A 40 2.85 -4.74 5.26
CA LEU A 40 2.46 -3.35 5.01
C LEU A 40 3.50 -2.60 4.17
N ARG A 41 4.80 -2.90 4.32
CA ARG A 41 5.85 -2.36 3.44
C ARG A 41 5.79 -2.94 2.03
N GLN A 42 5.47 -4.22 1.88
CA GLN A 42 5.27 -4.85 0.58
C GLN A 42 4.06 -4.25 -0.14
N ILE A 43 2.98 -3.89 0.59
CA ILE A 43 1.85 -3.15 0.02
C ILE A 43 2.29 -1.81 -0.56
N MET A 44 3.12 -1.04 0.15
CA MET A 44 3.68 0.21 -0.39
C MET A 44 4.61 -0.05 -1.59
N ALA A 45 5.33 -1.18 -1.61
CA ALA A 45 6.20 -1.55 -2.70
C ALA A 45 5.47 -2.00 -3.98
N LEU A 46 4.17 -2.33 -3.91
CA LEU A 46 3.36 -2.67 -5.09
C LEU A 46 3.36 -1.55 -6.15
N ALA A 47 3.59 -0.29 -5.76
CA ALA A 47 3.73 0.82 -6.69
C ALA A 47 4.85 0.62 -7.73
N PHE A 48 5.85 -0.21 -7.43
CA PHE A 48 6.99 -0.47 -8.30
C PHE A 48 6.83 -1.72 -9.16
N LEU A 49 5.68 -2.39 -9.13
CA LEU A 49 5.40 -3.53 -9.99
C LEU A 49 4.62 -3.11 -11.24
N PRO A 50 4.75 -3.85 -12.35
CA PRO A 50 3.85 -3.68 -13.50
C PRO A 50 2.38 -3.79 -13.06
N SER A 51 1.53 -2.92 -13.59
CA SER A 51 0.12 -2.81 -13.18
C SER A 51 -0.64 -4.14 -13.31
N ASP A 52 -0.31 -4.92 -14.34
CA ASP A 52 -0.85 -6.25 -14.62
C ASP A 52 -0.42 -7.31 -13.59
N GLN A 53 0.68 -7.09 -12.86
CA GLN A 53 1.19 -8.02 -11.84
C GLN A 53 0.75 -7.67 -10.43
N ILE A 54 0.36 -6.42 -10.15
CA ILE A 54 0.01 -5.93 -8.80
C ILE A 54 -1.05 -6.82 -8.14
N THR A 55 -2.16 -7.08 -8.84
CA THR A 55 -3.27 -7.88 -8.29
C THR A 55 -2.82 -9.30 -7.95
N ARG A 56 -2.04 -9.92 -8.84
CA ARG A 56 -1.53 -11.28 -8.64
C ARG A 56 -0.59 -11.34 -7.44
N VAL A 57 0.42 -10.47 -7.39
CA VAL A 57 1.39 -10.44 -6.28
C VAL A 57 0.71 -10.13 -4.95
N TYR A 58 -0.29 -9.25 -4.95
CA TYR A 58 -1.09 -8.96 -3.75
C TYR A 58 -1.77 -10.22 -3.20
N TYR A 59 -2.53 -10.96 -4.02
CA TYR A 59 -3.31 -12.12 -3.56
C TYR A 59 -2.47 -13.37 -3.32
N ASP A 60 -1.48 -13.64 -4.18
CA ASP A 60 -0.73 -14.90 -4.17
C ASP A 60 0.46 -14.85 -3.20
N VAL A 61 1.04 -13.66 -2.99
CA VAL A 61 2.30 -13.51 -2.25
C VAL A 61 2.13 -12.69 -0.97
N ILE A 62 1.53 -11.50 -1.04
CA ILE A 62 1.55 -10.56 0.09
C ILE A 62 0.48 -10.92 1.13
N LYS A 63 -0.79 -11.01 0.74
CA LYS A 63 -1.91 -11.25 1.65
C LYS A 63 -1.79 -12.55 2.46
N PRO A 64 -1.35 -13.69 1.89
CA PRO A 64 -1.23 -14.95 2.63
C PRO A 64 -0.18 -14.92 3.75
N GLN A 65 0.84 -14.05 3.68
CA GLN A 65 1.88 -13.96 4.72
C GLN A 65 1.32 -13.60 6.10
N LEU A 66 0.15 -12.97 6.18
CA LEU A 66 -0.51 -12.68 7.47
C LEU A 66 -1.00 -13.91 8.22
N ASN A 67 -1.07 -15.06 7.55
CA ASN A 67 -1.33 -16.34 8.22
C ASN A 67 -0.17 -16.73 9.15
N ASN A 68 1.03 -16.20 8.91
CA ASN A 68 2.22 -16.43 9.73
C ASN A 68 2.28 -15.53 10.97
N VAL A 69 1.27 -14.68 11.23
CA VAL A 69 1.19 -13.92 12.49
C VAL A 69 0.62 -14.85 13.57
N PRO A 70 1.45 -15.34 14.53
CA PRO A 70 0.97 -16.21 15.59
C PRO A 70 0.04 -15.46 16.54
N ALA A 71 -0.97 -16.16 17.09
CA ALA A 71 -1.87 -15.70 18.16
C ALA A 71 -2.16 -14.18 18.17
N LYS A 72 -2.85 -13.69 17.13
CA LYS A 72 -3.22 -12.27 17.01
C LYS A 72 -4.49 -11.93 17.82
N PRO A 73 -4.49 -10.83 18.59
CA PRO A 73 -5.70 -10.32 19.23
C PRO A 73 -6.81 -10.08 18.21
N ILE A 74 -8.08 -10.27 18.62
CA ILE A 74 -9.25 -10.05 17.75
C ILE A 74 -9.28 -8.60 17.22
N SER A 75 -8.86 -7.63 18.03
CA SER A 75 -8.73 -6.22 17.62
C SER A 75 -7.76 -6.04 16.45
N LEU A 76 -6.59 -6.70 16.50
CA LEU A 76 -5.63 -6.68 15.41
C LEU A 76 -6.21 -7.32 14.14
N CYS A 77 -6.95 -8.43 14.28
CA CYS A 77 -7.65 -9.05 13.15
C CYS A 77 -8.65 -8.10 12.48
N HIS A 78 -9.45 -7.38 13.27
CA HIS A 78 -10.42 -6.41 12.75
C HIS A 78 -9.72 -5.23 12.05
N ASN A 79 -8.69 -4.66 12.67
CA ASN A 79 -7.97 -3.52 12.10
C ASN A 79 -7.28 -3.88 10.78
N LEU A 80 -6.65 -5.07 10.72
CA LEU A 80 -6.04 -5.57 9.47
C LEU A 80 -7.12 -5.83 8.41
N ARG A 81 -8.24 -6.46 8.77
CA ARG A 81 -9.37 -6.68 7.84
C ARG A 81 -9.86 -5.38 7.24
N ASP A 82 -10.04 -4.34 8.06
CA ASP A 82 -10.50 -3.04 7.60
C ASP A 82 -9.48 -2.32 6.73
N PHE A 83 -8.19 -2.49 7.02
CA PHE A 83 -7.10 -2.01 6.16
C PHE A 83 -7.14 -2.68 4.79
N PHE A 84 -7.22 -4.01 4.73
CA PHE A 84 -7.26 -4.72 3.44
C PHE A 84 -8.52 -4.42 2.66
N LYS A 85 -9.68 -4.31 3.32
CA LYS A 85 -10.92 -3.89 2.66
C LYS A 85 -10.77 -2.51 2.02
N TYR A 86 -10.14 -1.56 2.72
CA TYR A 86 -9.81 -0.25 2.15
C TYR A 86 -8.88 -0.37 0.93
N PHE A 87 -7.80 -1.14 1.06
CA PHE A 87 -6.82 -1.32 -0.01
C PHE A 87 -7.44 -1.97 -1.26
N GLU A 88 -8.21 -3.03 -1.08
CA GLU A 88 -8.87 -3.77 -2.16
C GLU A 88 -9.95 -2.94 -2.84
N SER A 89 -10.78 -2.24 -2.07
CA SER A 89 -11.91 -1.47 -2.62
C SER A 89 -11.47 -0.18 -3.33
N PHE A 90 -10.34 0.42 -2.92
CA PHE A 90 -9.90 1.70 -3.47
C PHE A 90 -8.67 1.57 -4.36
N TRP A 91 -7.58 1.02 -3.84
CA TRP A 91 -6.27 1.02 -4.52
C TRP A 91 -6.17 -0.09 -5.56
N LEU A 92 -6.56 -1.33 -5.27
CA LEU A 92 -6.48 -2.42 -6.27
C LEU A 92 -7.36 -2.19 -7.50
N ARG A 93 -8.40 -1.36 -7.41
CA ARG A 93 -9.22 -0.96 -8.56
C ARG A 93 -8.60 0.13 -9.41
N LYS A 94 -7.54 0.77 -8.92
CA LYS A 94 -6.92 1.98 -9.47
C LYS A 94 -5.40 1.83 -9.54
N THR A 95 -4.92 0.65 -9.92
CA THR A 95 -3.47 0.34 -10.01
C THR A 95 -2.69 1.36 -10.83
N ASN A 96 -3.28 1.84 -11.93
CA ASN A 96 -2.67 2.88 -12.78
C ASN A 96 -2.48 4.24 -12.10
N GLN A 97 -3.17 4.51 -10.97
CA GLN A 97 -3.07 5.79 -10.25
C GLN A 97 -1.93 5.84 -9.23
N PHE A 98 -1.31 4.71 -8.90
CA PHE A 98 -0.17 4.67 -7.97
C PHE A 98 1.03 3.89 -8.51
N CYS A 99 0.84 3.08 -9.56
CA CYS A 99 1.93 2.42 -10.26
C CYS A 99 2.87 3.46 -10.88
N VAL A 100 4.14 3.37 -10.50
CA VAL A 100 5.26 4.16 -11.05
C VAL A 100 6.24 3.27 -11.83
N PHE A 101 5.85 2.04 -12.15
CA PHE A 101 6.67 1.12 -12.93
C PHE A 101 6.99 1.74 -14.30
N ASN A 102 8.28 1.74 -14.65
CA ASN A 102 8.81 2.32 -15.88
C ASN A 102 8.57 3.84 -16.05
N GLN A 103 8.27 4.59 -14.97
CA GLN A 103 8.21 6.05 -15.03
C GLN A 103 9.58 6.67 -14.71
N SER A 104 10.03 7.57 -15.58
CA SER A 104 11.33 8.26 -15.49
C SER A 104 11.49 9.11 -14.22
N THR A 105 10.37 9.51 -13.61
CA THR A 105 10.32 10.35 -12.41
C THR A 105 9.70 9.55 -11.27
N ARG A 106 10.54 8.91 -10.44
CA ARG A 106 10.09 8.08 -9.29
C ARG A 106 9.54 8.87 -8.10
N THR A 107 9.70 10.19 -8.11
CA THR A 107 9.22 11.15 -7.11
C THR A 107 9.07 12.51 -7.80
N ASN A 108 7.89 13.14 -7.70
CA ASN A 108 7.68 14.54 -8.10
C ASN A 108 8.40 15.51 -7.14
N ASN A 109 9.70 15.32 -6.89
CA ASN A 109 10.49 16.24 -6.07
C ASN A 109 10.94 17.50 -6.84
N GLY A 110 10.23 17.87 -7.91
CA GLY A 110 10.49 19.08 -8.70
C GLY A 110 9.40 20.15 -8.60
N LEU A 111 8.23 19.87 -8.01
CA LEU A 111 7.07 20.78 -8.01
C LEU A 111 6.38 20.97 -6.65
N GLU A 112 6.88 20.36 -5.56
CA GLU A 112 6.29 20.51 -4.21
C GLU A 112 7.11 21.47 -3.31
N GLY A 113 7.85 22.40 -3.93
CA GLY A 113 8.51 23.51 -3.23
C GLY A 113 7.85 24.83 -3.58
N ASN A 114 6.84 25.22 -2.81
CA ASN A 114 6.39 26.60 -2.63
C ASN A 114 5.76 26.74 -1.24
#